data_AF-A0A8J8KC34-F1
#
_entry.id   AF-A0A8J8KC34-F1
#
_cell.length_a   1.000
_cell.length_b   1.000
_cell.length_c   1.000
_cell.angle_alpha   90.00
_cell.angle_beta   90.00
_cell.angle_gamma   90.00
#
_symmetry.space_group_name_H-M   'P 1'
#
loop_
_entity.id
_entity.type
_entity.pdbx_description
1 polymer ?
#
loop_
_entity_poly.entity_id
_entity_poly.type
_entity_poly.pdbx_seq_one_letter_code
_entity_poly.pdbx_strand_id
1 'polypeptide(L)'
;MKKFQIGIIFFLFSYLLVGCQQTLTTQNELDTNDHVEGFVEPEPSDWVEYSKPVREYMYYRTQAVIKNDINILWKRYPELKKTINVEEGINLEKNEVETLNNGFKVLDANYDIENYERIKVKKIDENEMIVLVHGSLLYLLDDFEETGGEYLMKVFLKRNGEQWDVVKTDEYTLLEYKKWIKQKNE
;
A
#
# COMPACT_ATOMS: atom_id res chain seq x y z
N MET A 1 -33.53 33.27 67.88
CA MET A 1 -32.49 32.23 67.97
C MET A 1 -31.13 32.83 67.59
N LYS A 2 -30.07 32.37 68.27
CA LYS A 2 -28.68 32.89 68.36
C LYS A 2 -27.94 32.86 66.99
N LYS A 3 -27.30 33.96 66.56
CA LYS A 3 -25.84 34.32 66.57
C LYS A 3 -24.85 33.42 65.78
N PHE A 4 -24.34 33.97 64.66
CA PHE A 4 -22.93 34.28 64.29
C PHE A 4 -21.87 33.21 63.87
N GLN A 5 -20.96 33.68 62.96
CA GLN A 5 -19.60 33.24 62.53
C GLN A 5 -19.56 32.30 61.30
N ILE A 6 -19.17 32.74 60.09
CA ILE A 6 -17.81 33.03 59.52
C ILE A 6 -16.92 31.77 59.45
N GLY A 7 -16.45 31.45 58.24
CA GLY A 7 -15.43 30.43 58.00
C GLY A 7 -15.05 30.30 56.53
N ILE A 8 -14.37 31.31 55.99
CA ILE A 8 -13.61 31.24 54.74
C ILE A 8 -12.46 30.25 54.95
N ILE A 9 -12.35 29.22 54.11
CA ILE A 9 -11.14 28.40 54.00
C ILE A 9 -10.67 28.48 52.55
N PHE A 10 -9.79 29.46 52.34
CA PHE A 10 -8.71 29.39 51.36
C PHE A 10 -7.81 28.21 51.74
N PHE A 11 -7.65 27.23 50.85
CA PHE A 11 -6.50 26.35 50.90
C PHE A 11 -5.75 26.45 49.58
N LEU A 12 -4.57 27.06 49.68
CA LEU A 12 -3.53 27.05 48.67
C LEU A 12 -3.19 25.60 48.31
N PHE A 13 -3.29 25.26 47.03
CA PHE A 13 -2.46 24.24 46.41
C PHE A 13 -1.60 24.90 45.33
N SER A 14 -0.58 25.62 45.80
CA SER A 14 0.60 25.95 45.01
C SER A 14 1.57 24.77 45.03
N TYR A 15 2.25 24.56 43.90
CA TYR A 15 3.27 23.56 43.58
C TYR A 15 2.77 22.28 42.90
N LEU A 16 2.65 22.35 41.57
CA LEU A 16 3.32 21.43 40.65
C LEU A 16 3.66 22.20 39.35
N LEU A 17 4.72 23.00 39.43
CA LEU A 17 5.50 23.40 38.27
C LEU A 17 6.38 22.21 37.89
N VAL A 18 5.99 21.43 36.89
CA VAL A 18 6.91 20.88 35.88
C VAL A 18 6.12 20.80 34.58
N GLY A 19 6.36 21.76 33.70
CA GLY A 19 5.95 21.64 32.32
C GLY A 19 6.68 20.44 31.71
N CYS A 20 5.92 19.42 31.31
CA CYS A 20 6.34 18.60 30.19
C CYS A 20 6.03 19.39 28.92
N GLN A 21 6.89 20.36 28.60
CA GLN A 21 7.22 20.56 27.20
C GLN A 21 7.96 19.29 26.77
N GLN A 22 7.21 18.25 26.42
CA GLN A 22 7.72 17.33 25.42
C GLN A 22 7.66 18.12 24.12
N THR A 23 8.79 18.75 23.80
CA THR A 23 9.22 18.82 22.41
C THR A 23 9.09 17.41 21.86
N LEU A 24 7.94 17.14 21.24
CA LEU A 24 7.85 16.15 20.17
C LEU A 24 8.72 16.72 19.07
N THR A 25 10.01 16.42 19.20
CA THR A 25 11.01 16.65 18.19
C THR A 25 10.47 16.03 16.91
N THR A 26 10.29 16.90 15.94
CA THR A 26 10.02 16.64 14.53
C THR A 26 10.68 15.35 14.07
N GLN A 27 9.88 14.30 13.92
CA GLN A 27 10.27 13.05 13.24
C GLN A 27 9.22 12.62 12.21
N ASN A 28 8.33 13.55 11.82
CA ASN A 28 7.29 13.33 10.80
C ASN A 28 7.53 14.12 9.49
N GLU A 29 8.67 14.81 9.34
CA GLU A 29 9.00 15.54 8.10
C GLU A 29 10.00 14.80 7.20
N LEU A 30 10.47 13.60 7.57
CA LEU A 30 11.47 12.88 6.76
C LEU A 30 10.89 11.86 5.77
N ASP A 31 9.57 11.67 5.73
CA ASP A 31 8.95 10.56 4.98
C ASP A 31 7.96 11.03 3.90
N THR A 32 7.94 12.32 3.59
CA THR A 32 6.99 12.85 2.60
C THR A 32 7.54 12.89 1.18
N ASN A 33 8.86 12.95 0.95
CA ASN A 33 9.40 13.09 -0.41
C ASN A 33 9.68 11.77 -1.15
N ASP A 34 9.83 10.64 -0.46
CA ASP A 34 10.29 9.40 -1.12
C ASP A 34 9.19 8.69 -1.97
N HIS A 35 7.93 9.09 -1.82
CA HIS A 35 6.81 8.43 -2.50
C HIS A 35 6.74 8.69 -4.02
N VAL A 36 7.35 9.76 -4.52
CA VAL A 36 7.29 10.14 -5.95
C VAL A 36 8.69 10.44 -6.53
N GLU A 37 9.67 10.72 -5.69
CA GLU A 37 11.02 11.10 -6.16
C GLU A 37 11.70 9.96 -6.94
N GLY A 38 12.11 10.28 -8.17
CA GLY A 38 12.82 9.38 -9.08
C GLY A 38 11.94 8.49 -9.96
N PHE A 39 10.61 8.59 -9.86
CA PHE A 39 9.70 7.91 -10.79
C PHE A 39 9.49 8.72 -12.06
N VAL A 40 9.70 8.09 -13.21
CA VAL A 40 9.48 8.68 -14.54
C VAL A 40 8.56 7.80 -15.38
N GLU A 41 7.73 8.42 -16.21
CA GLU A 41 6.97 7.68 -17.23
C GLU A 41 7.95 7.07 -18.24
N PRO A 42 7.84 5.77 -18.57
CA PRO A 42 8.77 5.14 -19.50
C PRO A 42 8.51 5.61 -20.93
N GLU A 43 9.59 5.65 -21.72
CA GLU A 43 9.48 5.85 -23.17
C GLU A 43 8.57 4.77 -23.80
N PRO A 44 7.78 5.10 -24.83
CA PRO A 44 6.89 4.14 -25.48
C PRO A 44 7.59 2.86 -25.96
N SER A 45 8.87 2.96 -26.36
CA SER A 45 9.69 1.80 -26.77
C SER A 45 9.96 0.82 -25.64
N ASP A 46 10.05 1.31 -24.41
CA ASP A 46 10.48 0.55 -23.25
C ASP A 46 9.28 0.11 -22.40
N TRP A 47 8.09 0.66 -22.66
CA TRP A 47 6.87 0.37 -21.90
C TRP A 47 6.57 -1.13 -21.81
N VAL A 48 6.83 -1.91 -22.88
CA VAL A 48 6.61 -3.37 -22.88
C VAL A 48 7.54 -4.07 -21.88
N GLU A 49 8.78 -3.59 -21.73
CA GLU A 49 9.75 -4.16 -20.79
C GLU A 49 9.21 -4.10 -19.36
N TYR A 50 8.62 -2.97 -18.97
CA TYR A 50 8.17 -2.72 -17.61
C TYR A 50 6.74 -3.22 -17.34
N SER A 51 5.84 -3.11 -18.32
CA SER A 51 4.44 -3.51 -18.15
C SER A 51 4.25 -5.03 -18.19
N LYS A 52 5.09 -5.76 -18.94
CA LYS A 52 5.00 -7.22 -19.06
C LYS A 52 5.14 -7.97 -17.72
N PRO A 53 6.17 -7.75 -16.89
CA PRO A 53 6.29 -8.43 -15.59
C PRO A 53 5.14 -8.06 -14.64
N VAL A 54 4.66 -6.81 -14.66
CA VAL A 54 3.50 -6.39 -13.87
C VAL A 54 2.23 -7.13 -14.32
N ARG A 55 1.99 -7.24 -15.63
CA ARG A 55 0.84 -8.00 -16.15
C ARG A 55 0.89 -9.48 -15.81
N GLU A 56 2.07 -10.09 -15.91
CA GLU A 56 2.26 -11.48 -15.52
C GLU A 56 1.95 -11.67 -14.03
N TYR A 57 2.45 -10.76 -13.20
CA TYR A 57 2.16 -10.73 -11.77
C TYR A 57 0.65 -10.61 -11.48
N MET A 58 -0.03 -9.64 -12.10
CA MET A 58 -1.48 -9.45 -11.93
C MET A 58 -2.28 -10.67 -12.40
N TYR A 59 -1.85 -11.33 -13.47
CA TYR A 59 -2.42 -12.60 -13.89
C TYR A 59 -2.31 -13.67 -12.80
N TYR A 60 -1.12 -13.90 -12.22
CA TYR A 60 -0.99 -14.92 -11.16
C TYR A 60 -1.69 -14.53 -9.86
N ARG A 61 -1.71 -13.24 -9.49
CA ARG A 61 -2.45 -12.70 -8.33
C ARG A 61 -3.94 -13.01 -8.48
N THR A 62 -4.52 -12.67 -9.63
CA THR A 62 -5.95 -12.94 -9.90
C THR A 62 -6.27 -14.42 -9.96
N GLN A 63 -5.42 -15.25 -10.58
CA GLN A 63 -5.63 -16.70 -10.56
C GLN A 63 -5.59 -17.28 -9.14
N ALA A 64 -4.72 -16.78 -8.26
CA ALA A 64 -4.69 -17.21 -6.87
C ALA A 64 -6.00 -16.91 -6.13
N VAL A 65 -6.62 -15.74 -6.39
CA VAL A 65 -7.92 -15.38 -5.81
C VAL A 65 -9.04 -16.25 -6.36
N ILE A 66 -9.18 -16.33 -7.70
CA ILE A 66 -10.24 -17.09 -8.39
C ILE A 66 -10.21 -18.58 -8.00
N LYS A 67 -9.02 -19.15 -7.83
CA LYS A 67 -8.84 -20.56 -7.45
C LYS A 67 -8.79 -20.79 -5.94
N ASN A 68 -8.85 -19.72 -5.14
CA ASN A 68 -8.66 -19.78 -3.70
C ASN A 68 -7.37 -20.53 -3.31
N ASP A 69 -6.28 -20.22 -4.00
CA ASP A 69 -4.98 -20.87 -3.78
C ASP A 69 -3.83 -19.89 -3.99
N ILE A 70 -3.36 -19.31 -2.88
CA ILE A 70 -2.18 -18.43 -2.85
C ILE A 70 -0.91 -19.11 -3.38
N ASN A 71 -0.83 -20.44 -3.37
CA ASN A 71 0.36 -21.16 -3.87
C ASN A 71 0.54 -21.01 -5.38
N ILE A 72 -0.52 -20.69 -6.13
CA ILE A 72 -0.42 -20.36 -7.56
C ILE A 72 0.54 -19.17 -7.76
N LEU A 73 0.36 -18.11 -6.97
CA LEU A 73 1.22 -16.93 -7.00
C LEU A 73 2.62 -17.25 -6.48
N TRP A 74 2.73 -17.86 -5.30
CA TRP A 74 4.02 -18.12 -4.66
C TRP A 74 4.90 -19.13 -5.40
N LYS A 75 4.31 -20.02 -6.21
CA LYS A 75 5.10 -20.89 -7.08
C LYS A 75 5.83 -20.10 -8.16
N ARG A 76 5.22 -19.03 -8.68
CA ARG A 76 5.86 -18.13 -9.66
C ARG A 76 6.77 -17.09 -9.00
N TYR A 77 6.36 -16.56 -7.85
CA TYR A 77 7.06 -15.51 -7.10
C TYR A 77 7.25 -15.91 -5.62
N PRO A 78 8.20 -16.81 -5.32
CA PRO A 78 8.36 -17.36 -3.97
C PRO A 78 8.83 -16.34 -2.93
N GLU A 79 9.48 -15.25 -3.35
CA GLU A 79 9.93 -14.19 -2.45
C GLU A 79 8.77 -13.47 -1.75
N LEU A 80 7.61 -13.36 -2.41
CA LEU A 80 6.43 -12.68 -1.85
C LEU A 80 5.91 -13.33 -0.55
N LYS A 81 6.22 -14.61 -0.33
CA LYS A 81 5.85 -15.33 0.90
C LYS A 81 6.65 -14.88 2.13
N LYS A 82 7.85 -14.31 1.95
CA LYS A 82 8.83 -14.18 3.04
C LYS A 82 8.61 -12.96 3.94
N THR A 83 8.07 -11.88 3.40
CA THR A 83 8.03 -10.57 4.09
C THR A 83 6.66 -9.91 3.95
N ILE A 84 5.62 -10.56 4.49
CA ILE A 84 4.26 -10.00 4.50
C ILE A 84 4.16 -8.99 5.65
N ASN A 85 3.74 -7.76 5.34
CA ASN A 85 3.42 -6.74 6.35
C ASN A 85 2.11 -6.04 6.00
N VAL A 86 1.04 -6.37 6.73
CA VAL A 86 -0.30 -5.84 6.50
C VAL A 86 -0.40 -4.35 6.79
N GLU A 87 0.30 -3.89 7.82
CA GLU A 87 0.23 -2.49 8.26
C GLU A 87 0.90 -1.55 7.26
N GLU A 88 1.93 -2.05 6.56
CA GLU A 88 2.72 -1.31 5.58
C GLU A 88 2.33 -1.60 4.12
N GLY A 89 1.32 -2.45 3.87
CA GLY A 89 0.92 -2.75 2.48
C GLY A 89 1.81 -3.74 1.73
N ILE A 90 2.72 -4.43 2.42
CA ILE A 90 3.75 -5.26 1.77
C ILE A 90 3.26 -6.70 1.56
N ASN A 91 3.31 -7.18 0.31
CA ASN A 91 3.00 -8.56 -0.10
C ASN A 91 1.63 -9.04 0.44
N LEU A 92 0.58 -8.25 0.24
CA LEU A 92 -0.76 -8.46 0.82
C LEU A 92 -1.60 -9.54 0.13
N GLU A 93 -1.08 -10.20 -0.90
CA GLU A 93 -1.90 -11.02 -1.79
C GLU A 93 -2.54 -12.21 -1.05
N LYS A 94 -1.88 -12.73 -0.01
CA LYS A 94 -2.46 -13.77 0.85
C LYS A 94 -3.69 -13.26 1.60
N ASN A 95 -3.62 -12.05 2.15
CA ASN A 95 -4.72 -11.43 2.87
C ASN A 95 -5.91 -11.19 1.93
N GLU A 96 -5.66 -10.79 0.70
CA GLU A 96 -6.69 -10.63 -0.33
C GLU A 96 -7.37 -11.96 -0.66
N VAL A 97 -6.59 -13.02 -0.95
CA VAL A 97 -7.12 -14.38 -1.20
C VAL A 97 -7.98 -14.85 -0.04
N GLU A 98 -7.51 -14.71 1.20
CA GLU A 98 -8.23 -15.13 2.41
C GLU A 98 -9.52 -14.31 2.62
N THR A 99 -9.47 -13.00 2.39
CA THR A 99 -10.62 -12.10 2.61
C THR A 99 -11.72 -12.34 1.58
N LEU A 100 -11.36 -12.42 0.29
CA LEU A 100 -12.34 -12.61 -0.78
C LEU A 100 -12.96 -14.00 -0.77
N ASN A 101 -12.24 -15.02 -0.28
CA ASN A 101 -12.80 -16.36 -0.15
C ASN A 101 -13.51 -16.60 1.19
N ASN A 102 -13.51 -15.62 2.11
CA ASN A 102 -14.25 -15.70 3.36
C ASN A 102 -15.71 -15.26 3.18
N GLY A 103 -16.49 -16.11 2.50
CA GLY A 103 -17.93 -15.93 2.34
C GLY A 103 -18.38 -15.46 0.96
N PHE A 104 -17.45 -15.16 0.06
CA PHE A 104 -17.74 -14.92 -1.35
C PHE A 104 -17.10 -16.00 -2.23
N LYS A 105 -17.68 -16.18 -3.41
CA LYS A 105 -17.11 -17.01 -4.47
C LYS A 105 -16.82 -16.13 -5.66
N VAL A 106 -15.52 -15.92 -5.93
CA VAL A 106 -15.06 -15.15 -7.08
C VAL A 106 -15.16 -16.02 -8.34
N LEU A 107 -15.88 -15.53 -9.35
CA LEU A 107 -16.04 -16.18 -10.65
C LEU A 107 -14.95 -15.77 -11.63
N ASP A 108 -14.64 -14.47 -11.67
CA ASP A 108 -13.69 -13.88 -12.62
C ASP A 108 -13.05 -12.63 -12.02
N ALA A 109 -11.99 -12.14 -12.66
CA ALA A 109 -11.32 -10.91 -12.29
C ALA A 109 -10.88 -10.15 -13.54
N ASN A 110 -11.00 -8.83 -13.50
CA ASN A 110 -10.42 -7.95 -14.50
C ASN A 110 -9.49 -6.95 -13.84
N TYR A 111 -8.35 -6.70 -14.47
CA TYR A 111 -7.40 -5.70 -13.99
C TYR A 111 -6.94 -4.82 -15.13
N ASP A 112 -6.74 -3.55 -14.82
CA ASP A 112 -6.09 -2.60 -15.70
C ASP A 112 -5.01 -1.87 -14.91
N ILE A 113 -3.76 -2.11 -15.30
CA ILE A 113 -2.57 -1.58 -14.65
C ILE A 113 -2.35 -0.08 -14.91
N GLU A 114 -3.12 0.53 -15.82
CA GLU A 114 -3.03 1.95 -16.18
C GLU A 114 -4.39 2.64 -16.24
N ASN A 115 -5.42 2.10 -15.56
CA ASN A 115 -6.78 2.65 -15.57
C ASN A 115 -6.85 4.11 -15.09
N TYR A 116 -5.92 4.52 -14.21
CA TYR A 116 -5.88 5.85 -13.64
C TYR A 116 -4.69 6.67 -14.14
N GLU A 117 -3.49 6.10 -14.19
CA GLU A 117 -2.29 6.73 -14.75
C GLU A 117 -1.40 5.74 -15.48
N ARG A 118 -0.60 6.25 -16.43
CA ARG A 118 0.49 5.46 -17.04
C ARG A 118 1.47 5.01 -15.96
N ILE A 119 2.01 3.80 -16.12
CA ILE A 119 3.01 3.27 -15.19
C ILE A 119 4.21 4.22 -15.12
N LYS A 120 4.83 4.33 -13.95
CA LYS A 120 6.08 5.06 -13.76
C LYS A 120 7.15 4.12 -13.26
N VAL A 121 8.40 4.40 -13.58
CA VAL A 121 9.54 3.53 -13.28
C VAL A 121 10.61 4.33 -12.55
N LYS A 122 11.17 3.73 -11.50
CA LYS A 122 12.37 4.19 -10.79
C LYS A 122 13.42 3.09 -10.92
N LYS A 123 14.43 3.33 -11.75
CA LYS A 123 15.58 2.41 -11.88
C LYS A 123 16.47 2.57 -10.65
N ILE A 124 16.82 1.45 -10.01
CA ILE A 124 17.79 1.44 -8.91
C ILE A 124 19.18 1.16 -9.49
N ASP A 125 19.29 0.11 -10.30
CA ASP A 125 20.46 -0.22 -11.10
C ASP A 125 20.07 -1.06 -12.34
N GLU A 126 21.02 -1.75 -12.97
CA GLU A 126 20.79 -2.60 -14.15
C GLU A 126 20.00 -3.89 -13.85
N ASN A 127 19.94 -4.29 -12.58
CA ASN A 127 19.35 -5.54 -12.10
C ASN A 127 18.16 -5.32 -11.17
N GLU A 128 17.90 -4.09 -10.71
CA GLU A 128 16.82 -3.76 -9.79
C GLU A 128 16.09 -2.48 -10.22
N MET A 129 14.76 -2.54 -10.18
CA MET A 129 13.90 -1.37 -10.43
C MET A 129 12.58 -1.47 -9.68
N ILE A 130 11.86 -0.35 -9.64
CA ILE A 130 10.53 -0.25 -9.06
C ILE A 130 9.57 0.29 -10.11
N VAL A 131 8.44 -0.39 -10.31
CA VAL A 131 7.35 0.09 -11.15
C VAL A 131 6.21 0.56 -10.25
N LEU A 132 5.83 1.82 -10.37
CA LEU A 132 4.65 2.39 -9.73
C LEU A 132 3.45 2.20 -10.66
N VAL A 133 2.41 1.56 -10.13
CA VAL A 133 1.20 1.16 -10.85
C VAL A 133 0.01 1.84 -10.20
N HIS A 134 -0.77 2.59 -10.98
CA HIS A 134 -2.00 3.22 -10.54
C HIS A 134 -3.15 2.70 -11.40
N GLY A 135 -3.79 1.65 -10.90
CA GLY A 135 -4.67 0.80 -11.69
C GLY A 135 -5.97 0.45 -10.98
N SER A 136 -6.71 -0.45 -11.58
CA SER A 136 -7.91 -1.05 -11.01
C SER A 136 -7.85 -2.57 -11.04
N LEU A 137 -8.49 -3.19 -10.04
CA LEU A 137 -8.68 -4.62 -9.94
C LEU A 137 -10.10 -4.87 -9.45
N LEU A 138 -10.89 -5.54 -10.28
CA LEU A 138 -12.29 -5.85 -10.04
C LEU A 138 -12.50 -7.36 -10.10
N TYR A 139 -13.32 -7.86 -9.18
CA TYR A 139 -13.70 -9.26 -9.05
C TYR A 139 -15.20 -9.40 -9.26
N LEU A 140 -15.60 -10.34 -10.11
CA LEU A 140 -16.99 -10.72 -10.30
C LEU A 140 -17.35 -11.83 -9.31
N LEU A 141 -18.39 -11.62 -8.53
CA LEU A 141 -18.89 -12.58 -7.54
C LEU A 141 -19.96 -13.50 -8.14
N ASP A 142 -20.37 -14.55 -7.40
CA ASP A 142 -21.33 -15.56 -7.86
C ASP A 142 -22.79 -15.11 -7.86
N ASP A 143 -23.08 -13.96 -7.25
CA ASP A 143 -24.33 -13.23 -7.36
C ASP A 143 -24.31 -12.15 -8.48
N PHE A 144 -23.23 -12.10 -9.25
CA PHE A 144 -22.96 -11.11 -10.31
C PHE A 144 -22.75 -9.67 -9.81
N GLU A 145 -22.55 -9.47 -8.51
CA GLU A 145 -22.03 -8.20 -8.00
C GLU A 145 -20.51 -8.09 -8.23
N GLU A 146 -19.98 -6.87 -8.17
CA GLU A 146 -18.55 -6.59 -8.30
C GLU A 146 -17.95 -6.11 -6.99
N THR A 147 -16.71 -6.52 -6.72
CA THR A 147 -15.91 -6.02 -5.62
C THR A 147 -14.47 -5.71 -6.06
N GLY A 148 -13.75 -4.92 -5.28
CA GLY A 148 -12.44 -4.38 -5.64
C GLY A 148 -12.50 -2.89 -5.91
N GLY A 149 -11.55 -2.38 -6.69
CA GLY A 149 -11.48 -0.96 -7.02
C GLY A 149 -10.11 -0.49 -7.45
N GLU A 150 -9.85 0.77 -7.16
CA GLU A 150 -8.57 1.45 -7.39
C GLU A 150 -7.47 0.93 -6.47
N TYR A 151 -6.26 0.79 -7.00
CA TYR A 151 -5.05 0.59 -6.20
C TYR A 151 -3.90 1.46 -6.72
N LEU A 152 -3.02 1.83 -5.79
CA LEU A 152 -1.71 2.42 -6.08
C LEU A 152 -0.66 1.51 -5.44
N MET A 153 0.27 0.99 -6.22
CA MET A 153 1.20 -0.04 -5.75
C MET A 153 2.58 0.12 -6.37
N LYS A 154 3.63 -0.08 -5.57
CA LYS A 154 5.00 -0.29 -6.06
C LYS A 154 5.25 -1.78 -6.25
N VAL A 155 5.75 -2.13 -7.43
CA VAL A 155 6.17 -3.48 -7.80
C VAL A 155 7.68 -3.49 -7.94
N PHE A 156 8.35 -4.21 -7.06
CA PHE A 156 9.81 -4.31 -7.03
C PHE A 156 10.24 -5.47 -7.92
N LEU A 157 11.05 -5.16 -8.91
CA LEU A 157 11.54 -6.09 -9.91
C LEU A 157 13.02 -6.35 -9.70
N LYS A 158 13.41 -7.62 -9.79
CA LYS A 158 14.80 -8.05 -9.82
C LYS A 158 15.05 -8.88 -11.07
N ARG A 159 16.16 -8.60 -11.75
CA ARG A 159 16.56 -9.32 -12.95
C ARG A 159 17.06 -10.72 -12.58
N ASN A 160 16.53 -11.72 -13.28
CA ASN A 160 16.90 -13.13 -13.18
C ASN A 160 17.18 -13.66 -14.59
N GLY A 161 18.44 -13.64 -15.00
CA GLY A 161 18.82 -13.87 -16.40
C GLY A 161 18.27 -12.75 -17.30
N GLU A 162 17.47 -13.13 -18.29
CA GLU A 162 16.85 -12.19 -19.24
C GLU A 162 15.45 -11.71 -18.82
N GLN A 163 14.95 -12.15 -17.66
CA GLN A 163 13.59 -11.87 -17.20
C GLN A 163 13.58 -11.00 -15.94
N TRP A 164 12.52 -10.22 -15.78
CA TRP A 164 12.23 -9.47 -14.57
C TRP A 164 11.27 -10.29 -13.70
N ASP A 165 11.69 -10.60 -12.48
CA ASP A 165 10.86 -11.28 -11.49
C ASP A 165 10.37 -10.29 -10.43
N VAL A 166 9.11 -10.40 -10.04
CA VAL A 166 8.56 -9.65 -8.90
C VAL A 166 9.06 -10.26 -7.61
N VAL A 167 9.70 -9.45 -6.77
CA VAL A 167 10.29 -9.88 -5.49
C VAL A 167 9.63 -9.26 -4.26
N LYS A 168 8.96 -8.12 -4.43
CA LYS A 168 8.18 -7.43 -3.41
C LYS A 168 7.07 -6.62 -4.07
N THR A 169 5.93 -6.53 -3.42
CA THR A 169 4.84 -5.59 -3.72
C THR A 169 4.59 -4.75 -2.48
N ASP A 170 4.10 -3.54 -2.69
CA ASP A 170 3.89 -2.53 -1.65
C ASP A 170 2.71 -1.67 -2.10
N GLU A 171 1.52 -2.07 -1.66
CA GLU A 171 0.24 -1.45 -1.99
C GLU A 171 -0.04 -0.32 -1.00
N TYR A 172 -0.30 0.88 -1.51
CA TYR A 172 -0.46 2.07 -0.68
C TYR A 172 -1.63 1.87 0.28
N THR A 173 -1.37 2.09 1.56
CA THR A 173 -2.40 2.25 2.56
C THR A 173 -3.23 3.50 2.25
N LEU A 174 -4.44 3.56 2.81
CA LEU A 174 -5.30 4.74 2.67
C LEU A 174 -4.61 6.04 3.14
N LEU A 175 -3.73 5.95 4.15
CA LEU A 175 -2.99 7.10 4.65
C LEU A 175 -1.96 7.58 3.63
N GLU A 176 -1.18 6.66 3.06
CA GLU A 176 -0.18 6.96 2.04
C GLU A 176 -0.83 7.51 0.77
N TYR A 177 -1.95 6.91 0.34
CA TYR A 177 -2.70 7.40 -0.81
C TYR A 177 -3.17 8.84 -0.63
N LYS A 178 -3.72 9.19 0.55
CA LYS A 178 -4.13 10.57 0.86
C LYS A 178 -2.96 11.56 0.83
N LYS A 179 -1.79 11.14 1.33
CA LYS A 179 -0.56 11.96 1.26
C LYS A 179 -0.13 12.15 -0.18
N TRP A 180 -0.12 11.08 -0.98
CA TRP A 180 0.27 11.11 -2.39
C TRP A 180 -0.61 12.05 -3.23
N ILE A 181 -1.94 11.97 -3.07
CA ILE A 181 -2.87 12.90 -3.75
C ILE A 181 -2.61 14.35 -3.35
N LYS A 182 -2.34 14.62 -2.07
CA LYS A 182 -2.05 15.99 -1.61
C LYS A 182 -0.82 16.56 -2.30
N GLN A 183 0.26 15.77 -2.37
CA GLN A 183 1.51 16.18 -3.01
C GLN A 183 1.37 16.40 -4.52
N LYS A 184 0.54 15.62 -5.20
CA LYS A 184 0.29 15.77 -6.63
C LYS A 184 -0.45 17.08 -6.97
N ASN A 185 -1.21 17.63 -6.03
CA ASN A 185 -2.02 18.83 -6.21
C ASN A 185 -1.31 20.12 -5.75
N GLU A 186 -0.10 20.01 -5.18
CA GLU A 186 0.77 21.14 -4.82
C GLU A 186 1.73 21.48 -5.95
#